data_AF-A0A3M0ID33-F1
#
_entry.id   AF-A0A3M0ID33-F1
#
_cell.length_a   1.000
_cell.length_b   1.000
_cell.length_c   1.000
_cell.angle_alpha   90.00
_cell.angle_beta   90.00
_cell.angle_gamma   90.00
#
_symmetry.space_group_name_H-M   'P 1'
#
loop_
_entity.id
_entity.type
_entity.pdbx_description
1 polymer ?
#
loop_
_entity_poly.entity_id
_entity_poly.type
_entity_poly.pdbx_seq_one_letter_code
_entity_poly.pdbx_strand_id
1 'polypeptide(L)'
;MKSQDTPFEGGPMDGRVLPVLLGPTGHPPKTYRIPVPDAHGGPPTVLVYRRAPRAQSKRLGLVQGWKYTFDAAGGKGAKGGAGLRWPWSRSAAGADTTRSDQPDDADG
;
A
#
# COMPACT_ATOMS: atom_id res chain seq x y z
N MET A 1 8.09 -7.76 -20.31
CA MET A 1 8.31 -7.65 -18.85
C MET A 1 7.95 -8.98 -18.22
N LYS A 2 8.74 -9.51 -17.26
CA LYS A 2 8.47 -10.82 -16.63
C LYS A 2 7.76 -10.62 -15.29
N SER A 3 6.80 -11.48 -14.98
CA SER A 3 6.14 -11.56 -13.67
C SER A 3 6.39 -12.92 -13.02
N GLN A 4 6.31 -12.96 -11.69
CA GLN A 4 6.37 -14.19 -10.89
C GLN A 4 5.16 -14.27 -9.98
N ASP A 5 4.48 -15.41 -10.00
CA ASP A 5 3.43 -15.73 -9.04
C ASP A 5 4.03 -15.86 -7.65
N THR A 6 3.80 -14.84 -6.83
CA THR A 6 4.41 -14.67 -5.51
C THR A 6 3.34 -14.83 -4.43
N PRO A 7 3.50 -15.77 -3.48
CA PRO A 7 2.58 -15.91 -2.37
C PRO A 7 2.68 -14.74 -1.40
N PHE A 8 1.54 -14.33 -0.87
CA PHE A 8 1.40 -13.36 0.21
C PHE A 8 0.96 -14.11 1.48
N GLU A 9 1.68 -13.85 2.57
CA GLU A 9 1.45 -14.48 3.87
C GLU A 9 1.22 -13.40 4.94
N GLY A 10 0.24 -13.66 5.80
CA GLY A 10 -0.20 -12.76 6.86
C GLY A 10 -1.02 -11.56 6.37
N GLY A 11 -1.69 -10.92 7.33
CA GLY A 11 -2.53 -9.75 7.08
C GLY A 11 -3.69 -10.03 6.11
N PRO A 12 -4.27 -8.99 5.49
CA PRO A 12 -5.47 -9.12 4.65
C PRO A 12 -5.28 -9.89 3.33
N MET A 13 -4.04 -10.11 2.89
CA MET A 13 -3.72 -10.84 1.65
C MET A 13 -3.25 -12.28 1.90
N ASP A 14 -3.41 -12.79 3.12
CA ASP A 14 -2.94 -14.13 3.48
C ASP A 14 -3.53 -15.21 2.55
N GLY A 15 -2.68 -16.15 2.14
CA GLY A 15 -3.03 -17.25 1.23
C GLY A 15 -3.21 -16.86 -0.25
N ARG A 16 -3.12 -15.57 -0.59
CA ARG A 16 -3.24 -15.12 -1.98
C ARG A 16 -1.92 -15.25 -2.72
N VAL A 17 -2.00 -15.51 -4.01
CA VAL A 17 -0.85 -15.51 -4.92
C VAL A 17 -1.10 -14.44 -5.97
N LEU A 18 -0.13 -13.54 -6.18
CA LEU A 18 -0.23 -12.50 -7.18
C LEU A 18 0.94 -12.56 -8.18
N PRO A 19 0.68 -12.26 -9.47
CA PRO A 19 1.75 -12.06 -10.44
C PRO A 19 2.44 -10.73 -10.16
N VAL A 20 3.63 -10.78 -9.56
CA VAL A 20 4.42 -9.59 -9.24
C VAL A 20 5.48 -9.37 -10.31
N LEU A 21 5.56 -8.13 -10.81
CA LEU A 21 6.55 -7.75 -11.81
C LEU A 21 7.96 -7.86 -11.25
N LEU A 22 8.83 -8.49 -12.03
CA LEU A 22 10.23 -8.63 -11.69
C LEU A 22 11.02 -7.41 -12.17
N GLY A 23 11.93 -6.95 -11.31
CA GLY A 23 12.91 -5.94 -11.71
C GLY A 23 13.96 -6.49 -12.69
N PRO A 24 14.88 -5.64 -13.17
CA PRO A 24 15.98 -6.07 -14.06
C PRO A 24 16.82 -7.21 -13.48
N THR A 25 16.94 -7.28 -12.15
CA THR A 25 17.62 -8.36 -11.41
C THR A 25 16.82 -9.67 -11.32
N GLY A 26 15.64 -9.74 -11.94
CA GLY A 26 14.79 -10.94 -11.90
C GLY A 26 14.13 -11.20 -10.54
N HIS A 27 14.21 -10.25 -9.61
CA HIS A 27 13.62 -10.38 -8.28
C HIS A 27 12.35 -9.52 -8.14
N PRO A 28 11.34 -9.98 -7.39
CA PRO A 28 10.20 -9.14 -6.99
C PRO A 28 10.70 -7.92 -6.18
N PRO A 29 9.98 -6.79 -6.12
CA PRO A 29 10.39 -5.64 -5.29
C PRO A 29 10.68 -6.01 -3.83
N LYS A 30 11.60 -5.31 -3.16
CA LYS A 30 11.87 -5.58 -1.73
C LYS A 30 10.64 -5.32 -0.85
N THR A 31 9.80 -4.37 -1.25
CA THR A 31 8.64 -3.93 -0.48
C THR A 31 7.48 -3.66 -1.41
N TYR A 32 6.33 -4.23 -1.08
CA TYR A 32 5.08 -4.06 -1.81
C TYR A 32 4.11 -3.29 -0.91
N ARG A 33 3.58 -2.17 -1.41
CA ARG A 33 2.66 -1.29 -0.67
C ARG A 33 1.31 -1.29 -1.36
N ILE A 34 0.26 -1.59 -0.60
CA ILE A 34 -1.12 -1.62 -1.10
C ILE A 34 -1.91 -0.57 -0.33
N PRO A 35 -2.29 0.56 -0.95
CA PRO A 35 -3.25 1.47 -0.34
C PRO A 35 -4.64 0.81 -0.38
N VAL A 36 -5.23 0.62 0.79
CA VAL A 36 -6.59 0.12 0.95
C VAL A 36 -7.47 1.31 1.32
N PRO A 37 -8.49 1.64 0.51
CA PRO A 37 -9.42 2.71 0.84
C PRO A 37 -10.23 2.33 2.09
N ASP A 38 -10.50 3.32 2.92
CA ASP A 38 -11.38 3.14 4.07
C ASP A 38 -12.85 3.08 3.60
N ALA A 39 -13.62 2.15 4.17
CA ALA A 39 -15.01 1.94 3.78
C ALA A 39 -15.93 3.12 4.10
N HIS A 40 -15.55 3.96 5.08
CA HIS A 40 -16.28 5.17 5.48
C HIS A 40 -15.69 6.45 4.87
N GLY A 41 -14.80 6.33 3.89
CA GLY A 41 -14.16 7.47 3.23
C GLY A 41 -13.05 8.13 4.04
N GLY A 42 -12.56 7.47 5.10
CA GLY A 42 -11.39 7.90 5.85
C GLY A 42 -10.07 7.78 5.07
N PRO A 43 -8.94 8.21 5.67
CA PRO A 43 -7.63 8.09 5.05
C PRO A 43 -7.28 6.63 4.70
N PRO A 44 -6.68 6.36 3.54
CA PRO A 44 -6.37 5.00 3.12
C PRO A 44 -5.34 4.36 4.07
N THR A 45 -5.56 3.10 4.41
CA THR A 45 -4.58 2.31 5.17
C THR A 45 -3.61 1.66 4.20
N VAL A 46 -2.30 1.85 4.42
CA VAL A 46 -1.28 1.22 3.58
C VAL A 46 -0.86 -0.10 4.20
N LEU A 47 -1.15 -1.21 3.51
CA LEU A 47 -0.60 -2.52 3.84
C LEU A 47 0.83 -2.61 3.28
N VAL A 48 1.77 -3.01 4.12
CA VAL A 48 3.17 -3.19 3.73
C VAL A 48 3.53 -4.66 3.80
N TYR A 49 4.12 -5.16 2.71
CA TYR A 49 4.61 -6.51 2.60
C TYR A 49 6.10 -6.51 2.27
N ARG A 50 6.88 -7.36 2.92
CA ARG A 50 8.33 -7.49 2.73
C ARG A 50 8.67 -8.81 2.04
N ARG A 51 9.54 -8.73 1.05
CA ARG A 51 10.00 -9.92 0.32
C ARG A 51 10.86 -10.79 1.24
N ALA A 52 10.50 -12.08 1.36
CA ALA A 52 11.21 -13.09 2.12
C ALA A 52 11.47 -14.34 1.25
N PRO A 53 12.56 -15.09 1.51
CA PRO A 53 12.79 -16.37 0.85
C PRO A 53 11.63 -17.33 1.12
N ARG A 54 11.11 -17.99 0.09
CA ARG A 54 10.07 -19.02 0.26
C ARG A 54 10.68 -20.34 0.74
N ALA A 55 11.78 -20.73 0.10
CA ALA A 55 12.54 -21.91 0.45
C ALA A 55 14.02 -21.67 0.13
N GLN A 56 14.89 -22.43 0.77
CA GLN A 56 16.32 -22.46 0.49
C GLN A 56 16.68 -23.86 0.01
N SER A 57 17.49 -23.96 -1.06
CA SER A 57 18.01 -25.24 -1.51
C SER A 57 18.96 -25.81 -0.45
N LYS A 58 18.67 -27.02 0.03
CA LYS A 58 19.48 -27.69 1.07
C LYS A 58 20.93 -27.94 0.66
N ARG A 59 21.21 -28.04 -0.65
CA ARG A 59 22.54 -28.40 -1.17
C ARG A 59 23.38 -27.19 -1.58
N LEU A 60 22.76 -26.12 -2.07
CA LEU A 60 23.48 -24.95 -2.59
C LEU A 60 23.20 -23.65 -1.81
N GLY A 61 22.28 -23.66 -0.85
CA GLY A 61 21.88 -22.44 -0.13
C GLY A 61 21.18 -21.38 -0.99
N LEU A 62 20.80 -21.74 -2.23
CA LEU A 62 20.13 -20.83 -3.16
C LEU A 62 18.65 -20.68 -2.80
N VAL A 63 18.18 -19.44 -2.84
CA VAL A 63 16.76 -19.11 -2.62
C VAL A 63 15.91 -19.72 -3.74
N GLN A 64 15.02 -20.64 -3.38
CA GLN A 64 14.07 -21.29 -4.28
C GLN A 64 12.73 -20.53 -4.24
N GLY A 65 12.75 -19.35 -4.83
CA GLY A 65 11.58 -18.47 -4.93
C GLY A 65 11.36 -17.55 -3.73
N TRP A 66 10.43 -16.62 -3.91
CA TRP A 66 10.15 -15.55 -2.97
C TRP A 66 8.70 -15.60 -2.52
N LYS A 67 8.44 -15.02 -1.36
CA LYS A 67 7.12 -14.73 -0.82
C LYS A 67 7.10 -13.33 -0.22
N TYR A 68 5.92 -12.81 0.04
CA TYR A 68 5.71 -11.55 0.73
C TYR A 68 5.08 -11.79 2.08
N THR A 69 5.73 -11.32 3.15
CA THR A 69 5.20 -11.40 4.52
C THR A 69 4.69 -10.04 4.96
N PHE A 70 3.52 -10.02 5.58
CA PHE A 70 2.91 -8.80 6.11
C PHE A 70 3.76 -8.16 7.21
N ASP A 71 4.04 -6.87 7.07
CA ASP A 71 4.77 -6.04 8.02
C ASP A 71 3.80 -5.07 8.68
N ALA A 72 3.23 -5.49 9.82
CA ALA A 72 2.25 -4.71 10.58
C ALA A 72 2.82 -3.38 11.12
N ALA A 73 4.13 -3.31 11.34
CA ALA A 73 4.81 -2.08 11.76
C ALA A 73 5.03 -1.13 10.58
N GLY A 74 5.26 -1.67 9.38
CA GLY A 74 5.52 -0.91 8.16
C GLY A 74 4.40 0.04 7.75
N GLY A 75 3.14 -0.24 8.11
CA GLY A 75 1.99 0.62 7.85
C GLY A 75 1.88 1.85 8.76
N LYS A 76 2.50 1.83 9.96
CA LYS A 76 2.41 2.94 10.92
C LYS A 76 3.17 4.20 10.48
N GLY A 77 4.16 4.06 9.59
CA GLY A 77 4.91 5.19 9.02
C GLY A 77 4.16 6.00 7.96
N ALA A 78 2.96 5.57 7.54
CA ALA A 78 2.11 6.31 6.59
C ALA A 78 1.10 7.24 7.28
N LYS A 79 0.96 7.15 8.61
CA LYS A 79 0.04 7.99 9.40
C LYS A 79 0.81 9.19 9.95
N GLY A 80 0.96 10.23 9.11
CA GLY A 80 1.53 11.52 9.50
C GLY A 80 2.87 11.85 8.84
N GLY A 81 2.80 12.43 7.64
CA GLY A 81 3.61 13.60 7.27
C GLY A 81 5.15 13.53 7.29
N ALA A 82 5.81 12.38 7.40
CA ALA A 82 7.28 12.33 7.43
C ALA A 82 7.91 11.34 6.42
N GLY A 83 7.24 11.05 5.31
CA GLY A 83 7.75 10.15 4.27
C GLY A 83 7.39 10.63 2.86
N LEU A 84 8.38 11.19 2.17
CA LEU A 84 8.36 11.71 0.79
C LEU A 84 7.26 12.75 0.51
N ARG A 85 7.67 14.03 0.41
CA ARG A 85 6.82 15.11 -0.10
C ARG A 85 6.68 14.99 -1.62
N TRP A 86 5.62 14.33 -2.07
CA TRP A 86 5.22 14.43 -3.46
C TRP A 86 4.50 15.76 -3.71
N PRO A 87 4.66 16.36 -4.89
CA PRO A 87 4.02 17.63 -5.23
C PRO A 87 2.48 17.54 -5.27
N TRP A 88 1.91 16.33 -5.25
CA TRP A 88 0.46 16.07 -5.22
C TRP A 88 -0.05 15.54 -3.86
N SER A 89 0.77 15.52 -2.81
CA SER A 89 0.31 15.17 -1.46
C SER A 89 -0.48 16.33 -0.85
N ARG A 90 -1.69 16.57 -1.35
CA ARG A 90 -2.62 17.54 -0.78
C ARG A 90 -3.29 16.91 0.44
N SER A 91 -3.03 17.48 1.62
CA SER A 91 -3.64 17.08 2.88
C SER A 91 -5.16 17.16 2.76
N ALA A 92 -5.88 16.09 3.09
CA ALA A 92 -7.32 16.11 3.30
C ALA A 92 -7.66 16.76 4.66
N ALA A 93 -7.23 18.00 4.85
CA ALA A 93 -7.54 18.83 6.01
C ALA A 93 -7.66 20.27 5.52
N GLY A 94 -8.88 20.64 5.09
CA GLY A 94 -9.16 21.95 4.52
C GLY A 94 -10.35 21.91 3.55
N ALA A 95 -11.53 21.56 4.06
CA ALA A 95 -12.80 22.04 3.51
C ALA A 95 -13.70 22.34 4.71
N ASP A 96 -13.24 23.41 5.36
CA ASP A 96 -13.91 24.22 6.35
C ASP A 96 -15.25 24.76 5.83
N THR A 97 -16.21 24.81 6.73
CA THR A 97 -17.33 25.76 6.92
C THR A 97 -18.06 26.44 5.74
N THR A 98 -19.35 26.67 6.03
CA THR A 98 -20.20 27.73 5.48
C THR A 98 -20.93 27.41 4.17
N ARG A 99 -21.95 26.56 4.28
CA ARG A 99 -23.16 26.74 3.46
C ARG A 99 -24.04 27.79 4.16
N SER A 100 -23.72 29.06 3.97
CA SER A 100 -24.65 30.16 4.18
C SER A 100 -25.19 30.57 2.82
N ASP A 101 -26.15 29.80 2.32
CA ASP A 101 -26.99 30.18 1.19
C ASP A 101 -28.21 30.87 1.80
N GLN A 102 -28.13 32.20 1.92
CA GLN A 102 -29.25 33.05 2.28
C GLN A 102 -30.00 33.36 0.97
N PRO A 103 -31.26 32.94 0.79
CA PRO A 103 -32.03 33.41 -0.35
C PRO A 103 -32.43 34.87 -0.09
N ASP A 104 -32.09 35.74 -1.05
CA ASP A 104 -32.62 37.09 -1.19
C ASP A 104 -34.14 37.00 -1.39
N ASP A 105 -34.90 37.37 -0.36
CA ASP A 105 -36.31 37.74 -0.48
C ASP A 105 -36.38 39.13 -1.14
N ALA A 106 -36.79 39.18 -2.41
CA ALA A 106 -37.19 40.40 -3.10
C ALA A 106 -38.73 40.41 -3.24
N ASP A 107 -39.40 40.96 -2.23
CA ASP A 107 -40.81 41.32 -2.28
C ASP A 107 -40.97 42.80 -2.68
N GLY A 108 -41.87 43.06 -3.64
CA GLY A 108 -42.66 44.31 -3.75
C GLY A 108 -42.19 45.37 -4.72
#